data_AF-A0A086TF56-F1
#
_entry.id   AF-A0A086TF56-F1
#
_cell.length_a   1.000
_cell.length_b   1.000
_cell.length_c   1.000
_cell.angle_alpha   90.00
_cell.angle_beta   90.00
_cell.angle_gamma   90.00
#
_symmetry.space_group_name_H-M   'P 1'
#
loop_
_entity.id
_entity.type
_entity.pdbx_description
1 polymer ?
#
loop_
_entity_poly.entity_id
_entity_poly.type
_entity_poly.pdbx_seq_one_letter_code
_entity_poly.pdbx_strand_id
1 'polypeptide(L)'
;MASSSQNFIQLAKSLPAPLQRFFARWPPAAIVPEGAAPTQYQEARPNPFAAYKNPTTGKWQDPVYSLRRQAQLVQLAREHGVAHLLPETKKGVEYRLAHRVEHGLRVKGTGVGQSVKGHIHERQMISKMEKRRKAMLEMPQLIRAWKTRLGGSPFQLMEASNSSELASHYQVLNLTPAILDTQHDPSALIKKAYHRALLQNHPDKASSAPRGTSSSPSTYTIDQITRAFTVLSSPQQRAAYDTSLRLQTTGDESGAPGSLATKFQTGVENVDLDDLEFDETGERWYRSCRCGNDRGYLFGEADLVEVGDEGELMVGCSDCSLWLNVHFAIIEDDDFESKRNL
;
A
#
# COMPACT_ATOMS: atom_id res chain seq x y z
N MET A 1 71.03 18.79 -1.34
CA MET A 1 70.07 19.03 -2.45
C MET A 1 70.02 17.75 -3.28
N ALA A 2 69.01 16.89 -3.10
CA ALA A 2 68.84 15.72 -3.97
C ALA A 2 68.63 16.22 -5.43
N SER A 3 69.21 15.53 -6.41
CA SER A 3 69.02 15.91 -7.82
C SER A 3 67.53 15.84 -8.18
N SER A 4 67.06 16.71 -9.07
CA SER A 4 65.66 16.72 -9.54
C SER A 4 65.19 15.33 -10.00
N SER A 5 66.07 14.56 -10.63
CA SER A 5 65.84 13.17 -11.02
C SER A 5 65.57 12.23 -9.84
N GLN A 6 66.30 12.34 -8.72
CA GLN A 6 66.06 11.52 -7.54
C GLN A 6 64.70 11.82 -6.91
N ASN A 7 64.27 13.08 -6.91
CA ASN A 7 62.95 13.48 -6.41
C ASN A 7 61.82 12.87 -7.26
N PHE A 8 61.94 12.89 -8.59
CA PHE A 8 60.93 12.24 -9.46
C PHE A 8 60.89 10.72 -9.28
N ILE A 9 62.04 10.09 -9.07
CA ILE A 9 62.12 8.65 -8.77
C ILE A 9 61.44 8.35 -7.42
N GLN A 10 61.66 9.19 -6.39
CA GLN A 10 60.98 9.05 -5.11
C GLN A 10 59.46 9.24 -5.24
N LEU A 11 59.02 10.21 -6.03
CA LEU A 11 57.60 10.45 -6.32
C LEU A 11 56.97 9.24 -7.04
N ALA A 12 57.64 8.68 -8.05
CA ALA A 12 57.17 7.47 -8.72
C ALA A 12 57.10 6.27 -7.76
N LYS A 13 58.09 6.13 -6.85
CA LYS A 13 58.11 5.10 -5.81
C LYS A 13 57.03 5.30 -4.74
N SER A 14 56.51 6.51 -4.58
CA SER A 14 55.41 6.81 -3.64
C SER A 14 54.03 6.41 -4.16
N LEU A 15 53.92 6.07 -5.46
CA LEU A 15 52.65 5.62 -6.05
C LEU A 15 52.13 4.33 -5.39
N PRO A 16 50.80 4.14 -5.32
CA PRO A 16 50.21 2.90 -4.83
C PRO A 16 50.72 1.66 -5.57
N ALA A 17 50.99 0.59 -4.82
CA ALA A 17 51.48 -0.69 -5.37
C ALA A 17 50.64 -1.23 -6.56
N PRO A 18 49.30 -1.10 -6.59
CA PRO A 18 48.50 -1.51 -7.76
C PRO A 18 48.88 -0.76 -9.05
N LEU A 19 49.15 0.55 -8.98
CA LEU A 19 49.56 1.36 -10.13
C LEU A 19 50.98 1.04 -10.55
N GLN A 20 51.90 0.87 -9.59
CA GLN A 20 53.28 0.48 -9.89
C GLN A 20 53.34 -0.86 -10.62
N ARG A 21 52.60 -1.87 -10.14
CA ARG A 21 52.48 -3.19 -10.80
C ARG A 21 51.86 -3.08 -12.19
N PHE A 22 50.90 -2.18 -12.37
CA PHE A 22 50.29 -1.94 -13.68
C PHE A 22 51.31 -1.35 -14.65
N PHE A 23 51.99 -0.26 -14.29
CA PHE A 23 52.98 0.38 -15.16
C PHE A 23 54.22 -0.48 -15.42
N ALA A 24 54.59 -1.36 -14.48
CA ALA A 24 55.66 -2.33 -14.70
C ALA A 24 55.31 -3.37 -15.79
N ARG A 25 54.03 -3.72 -15.92
CA ARG A 25 53.54 -4.72 -16.88
C ARG A 25 53.06 -4.11 -18.19
N TRP A 26 52.46 -2.92 -18.14
CA TRP A 26 51.94 -2.17 -19.29
C TRP A 26 52.45 -0.72 -19.24
N PRO A 27 53.75 -0.50 -19.51
CA PRO A 27 54.30 0.85 -19.52
C PRO A 27 53.80 1.63 -20.76
N PRO A 28 53.23 2.83 -20.61
CA PRO A 28 52.83 3.65 -21.76
C PRO A 28 54.04 4.15 -22.55
N ALA A 29 53.84 4.44 -23.83
CA ALA A 29 54.90 4.97 -24.69
C ALA A 29 55.56 6.25 -24.14
N ALA A 30 54.83 7.06 -23.35
CA ALA A 30 55.33 8.29 -22.76
C ALA A 30 56.46 8.11 -21.73
N ILE A 31 56.58 6.94 -21.09
CA ILE A 31 57.61 6.68 -20.05
C ILE A 31 58.75 5.79 -20.55
N VAL A 32 58.57 5.15 -21.70
CA VAL A 32 59.50 4.18 -22.28
C VAL A 32 60.46 4.91 -23.21
N PRO A 33 61.76 4.59 -23.23
CA PRO A 33 62.69 5.20 -24.18
C PRO A 33 62.26 4.89 -25.63
N GLU A 34 62.54 5.84 -26.53
CA GLU A 34 62.17 5.70 -27.94
C GLU A 34 62.77 4.41 -28.53
N GLY A 35 61.90 3.58 -29.12
CA GLY A 35 62.30 2.32 -29.75
C GLY A 35 62.42 1.11 -28.83
N ALA A 36 62.02 1.19 -27.55
CA ALA A 36 62.00 -0.01 -26.71
C ALA A 36 60.94 -1.02 -27.17
N ALA A 37 61.28 -2.31 -27.09
CA ALA A 37 60.35 -3.38 -27.40
C ALA A 37 59.17 -3.42 -26.42
N PRO A 38 57.96 -3.81 -26.89
CA PRO A 38 56.82 -4.01 -26.00
C PRO A 38 57.12 -5.11 -24.98
N THR A 39 56.50 -5.00 -23.82
CA THR A 39 56.56 -6.07 -22.81
C THR A 39 55.80 -7.32 -23.27
N GLN A 40 56.15 -8.49 -22.74
CA GLN A 40 55.44 -9.75 -23.02
C GLN A 40 53.92 -9.64 -22.79
N TYR A 41 53.51 -8.85 -21.78
CA TYR A 41 52.10 -8.61 -21.48
C TYR A 41 51.40 -7.73 -22.53
N GLN A 42 52.11 -6.74 -23.09
CA GLN A 42 51.61 -5.88 -24.17
C GLN A 42 51.53 -6.64 -25.51
N GLU A 43 52.49 -7.52 -25.78
CA GLU A 43 52.47 -8.38 -26.97
C GLU A 43 51.29 -9.34 -26.93
N ALA A 44 51.10 -10.02 -25.80
CA ALA A 44 49.95 -10.92 -25.63
C ALA A 44 48.63 -10.15 -25.63
N ARG A 45 48.61 -8.95 -25.05
CA ARG A 45 47.42 -8.12 -24.90
C ARG A 45 47.73 -6.62 -25.02
N PRO A 46 47.54 -6.04 -26.21
CA PRO A 46 47.85 -4.63 -26.47
C PRO A 46 47.09 -3.67 -25.55
N ASN A 47 45.79 -3.89 -25.33
CA ASN A 47 45.00 -3.11 -24.37
C ASN A 47 44.48 -4.04 -23.24
N PRO A 48 44.95 -3.87 -21.99
CA PRO A 48 44.55 -4.72 -20.88
C PRO A 48 43.11 -4.45 -20.37
N PHE A 49 42.49 -3.35 -20.80
CA PHE A 49 41.16 -2.91 -20.38
C PHE A 49 40.05 -3.25 -21.38
N ALA A 50 40.41 -3.57 -22.62
CA ALA A 50 39.46 -3.99 -23.65
C ALA A 50 39.34 -5.52 -23.71
N ALA A 51 38.18 -6.00 -24.16
CA ALA A 51 38.05 -7.40 -24.57
C ALA A 51 38.90 -7.64 -25.81
N TYR A 52 39.55 -8.79 -25.88
CA TYR A 52 40.46 -9.14 -26.98
C TYR A 52 39.94 -10.36 -27.71
N LYS A 53 39.83 -10.27 -29.04
CA LYS A 53 39.46 -11.41 -29.87
C LYS A 53 40.74 -12.13 -30.29
N ASN A 54 40.87 -13.39 -29.88
CA ASN A 54 42.04 -14.18 -30.26
C ASN A 54 41.99 -14.45 -31.79
N PRO A 55 43.07 -14.17 -32.54
CA PRO A 55 43.07 -14.30 -34.00
C PRO A 55 43.02 -15.76 -34.46
N THR A 56 43.60 -16.69 -33.68
CA THR A 56 43.64 -18.12 -34.01
C THR A 56 42.33 -18.81 -33.68
N THR A 57 41.76 -18.56 -32.49
CA THR A 57 40.53 -19.25 -32.04
C THR A 57 39.24 -18.51 -32.39
N GLY A 58 39.32 -17.23 -32.75
CA GLY A 58 38.17 -16.36 -33.01
C GLY A 58 37.31 -16.03 -31.79
N LYS A 59 37.65 -16.54 -30.60
CA LYS A 59 36.89 -16.32 -29.37
C LYS A 59 37.26 -14.99 -28.72
N TRP A 60 36.24 -14.29 -28.21
CA TRP A 60 36.44 -13.12 -27.36
C TRP A 60 36.89 -13.57 -25.98
N GLN A 61 37.93 -12.91 -25.48
CA GLN A 61 38.40 -13.09 -24.12
C GLN A 61 38.11 -11.82 -23.32
N ASP A 62 37.73 -12.01 -22.07
CA ASP A 62 37.49 -10.92 -21.14
C ASP A 62 38.73 -10.04 -20.93
N PRO A 63 38.56 -8.75 -20.62
CA PRO A 63 39.67 -7.86 -20.31
C PRO A 63 40.47 -8.36 -19.10
N VAL A 64 41.78 -8.14 -19.11
CA VAL A 64 42.68 -8.60 -18.02
C VAL A 64 42.25 -8.01 -16.68
N TYR A 65 41.88 -6.73 -16.72
CA TYR A 65 41.29 -6.03 -15.60
C TYR A 65 39.79 -5.90 -15.84
N SER A 66 39.00 -6.43 -14.91
CA SER A 66 37.54 -6.27 -14.90
C SER A 66 37.16 -4.80 -14.73
N LEU A 67 35.95 -4.42 -15.15
CA LEU A 67 35.47 -3.02 -15.07
C LEU A 67 35.56 -2.41 -13.66
N ARG A 68 35.44 -3.23 -12.60
CA ARG A 68 35.67 -2.81 -11.21
C ARG A 68 37.13 -2.42 -10.97
N ARG A 69 38.08 -3.29 -11.39
CA ARG A 69 39.51 -3.04 -11.23
C ARG A 69 39.98 -1.87 -12.09
N GLN A 70 39.41 -1.70 -13.29
CA GLN A 70 39.63 -0.52 -14.13
C GLN A 70 39.22 0.77 -13.42
N ALA A 71 38.02 0.79 -12.82
CA ALA A 71 37.55 1.95 -12.07
C ALA A 71 38.45 2.27 -10.86
N GLN A 72 38.92 1.25 -10.14
CA GLN A 72 39.88 1.43 -9.04
C GLN A 72 41.22 2.02 -9.52
N LEU A 73 41.78 1.51 -10.62
CA LEU A 73 43.02 2.05 -11.19
C LEU A 73 42.84 3.49 -11.68
N VAL A 74 41.73 3.80 -12.36
CA VAL A 74 41.40 5.16 -12.80
C VAL A 74 41.22 6.11 -11.62
N GLN A 75 40.60 5.66 -10.54
CA GLN A 75 40.45 6.45 -9.33
C GLN A 75 41.80 6.77 -8.69
N LEU A 76 42.63 5.75 -8.44
CA LEU A 76 43.99 5.95 -7.89
C LEU A 76 44.83 6.84 -8.82
N ALA A 77 44.75 6.62 -10.13
CA ALA A 77 45.53 7.41 -11.08
C ALA A 77 45.06 8.87 -11.13
N ARG A 78 43.78 9.14 -10.90
CA ARG A 78 43.26 10.50 -10.75
C ARG A 78 43.77 11.17 -9.48
N GLU A 79 43.72 10.47 -8.35
CA GLU A 79 44.19 10.98 -7.05
C GLU A 79 45.69 11.31 -7.08
N HIS A 80 46.48 10.54 -7.84
CA HIS A 80 47.92 10.74 -7.99
C HIS A 80 48.34 11.47 -9.29
N GLY A 81 47.40 12.01 -10.07
CA GLY A 81 47.70 12.82 -11.27
C GLY A 81 48.29 12.06 -12.48
N VAL A 82 48.25 10.72 -12.48
CA VAL A 82 48.79 9.85 -13.55
C VAL A 82 47.70 9.22 -14.43
N ALA A 83 46.49 9.80 -14.46
CA ALA A 83 45.36 9.27 -15.22
C ALA A 83 45.59 9.23 -16.74
N HIS A 84 46.32 10.21 -17.29
CA HIS A 84 46.66 10.30 -18.71
C HIS A 84 47.65 9.21 -19.18
N LEU A 85 48.38 8.58 -18.25
CA LEU A 85 49.31 7.49 -18.54
C LEU A 85 48.60 6.13 -18.68
N LEU A 86 47.33 6.04 -18.28
CA LEU A 86 46.55 4.83 -18.44
C LEU A 86 46.02 4.70 -19.88
N PRO A 87 45.91 3.47 -20.42
CA PRO A 87 45.20 3.23 -21.67
C PRO A 87 43.75 3.71 -21.60
N GLU A 88 43.16 4.00 -22.75
CA GLU A 88 41.75 4.43 -22.86
C GLU A 88 40.79 3.42 -22.21
N THR A 89 39.88 3.92 -21.37
CA THR A 89 38.85 3.09 -20.72
C THR A 89 37.49 3.74 -20.71
N LYS A 90 36.44 2.90 -20.72
CA LYS A 90 35.05 3.32 -20.48
C LYS A 90 34.82 3.93 -19.09
N LYS A 91 35.76 3.73 -18.16
CA LYS A 91 35.71 4.25 -16.79
C LYS A 91 36.50 5.56 -16.61
N GLY A 92 37.30 5.94 -17.60
CA GLY A 92 38.05 7.19 -17.66
C GLY A 92 37.15 8.41 -17.49
N VAL A 93 37.69 9.48 -16.92
CA VAL A 93 36.94 10.73 -16.72
C VAL A 93 36.67 11.40 -18.06
N GLU A 94 37.70 11.53 -18.91
CA GLU A 94 37.62 12.14 -20.24
C GLU A 94 36.64 11.40 -21.14
N TYR A 95 36.77 10.08 -21.23
CA TYR A 95 35.84 9.25 -22.01
C TYR A 95 34.39 9.41 -21.55
N ARG A 96 34.12 9.36 -20.24
CA ARG A 96 32.75 9.50 -19.71
C ARG A 96 32.17 10.88 -19.98
N LEU A 97 33.00 11.92 -19.92
CA LEU A 97 32.57 13.28 -20.21
C LEU A 97 32.29 13.46 -21.70
N ALA A 98 33.23 13.06 -22.57
CA ALA A 98 33.09 13.12 -24.02
C ALA A 98 31.85 12.34 -24.48
N HIS A 99 31.68 11.10 -24.01
CA HIS A 99 30.52 10.28 -24.35
C HIS A 99 29.21 10.91 -23.85
N ARG A 100 29.20 11.58 -22.68
CA ARG A 100 27.99 12.26 -22.18
C ARG A 100 27.66 13.52 -22.98
N VAL A 101 28.67 14.28 -23.40
CA VAL A 101 28.48 15.49 -24.22
C VAL A 101 28.01 15.12 -25.61
N GLU A 102 28.63 14.13 -26.25
CA GLU A 102 28.31 13.68 -27.60
C GLU A 102 26.91 13.05 -27.69
N HIS A 103 26.59 12.14 -26.76
CA HIS A 103 25.37 11.32 -26.85
C HIS A 103 24.20 11.83 -25.99
N GLY A 104 24.45 12.71 -25.02
CA GLY A 104 23.45 13.20 -24.08
C GLY A 104 22.81 12.11 -23.18
N LEU A 105 21.69 12.46 -22.55
CA LEU A 105 20.87 11.52 -21.79
C LEU A 105 20.03 10.68 -22.76
N ARG A 106 20.08 9.36 -22.66
CA ARG A 106 19.41 8.44 -23.62
C ARG A 106 18.44 7.46 -22.96
N VAL A 107 18.01 7.74 -21.73
CA VAL A 107 17.02 6.90 -21.04
C VAL A 107 15.65 7.04 -21.71
N LYS A 108 14.84 5.99 -21.67
CA LYS A 108 13.50 6.03 -22.28
C LYS A 108 12.62 7.05 -21.54
N GLY A 109 11.91 7.89 -22.30
CA GLY A 109 11.01 8.91 -21.76
C GLY A 109 11.66 10.29 -21.66
N THR A 110 12.73 10.44 -20.87
CA THR A 110 13.40 11.73 -20.62
C THR A 110 14.69 11.94 -21.40
N GLY A 111 15.15 10.94 -22.17
CA GLY A 111 16.30 11.07 -23.04
C GLY A 111 16.06 12.04 -24.20
N VAL A 112 17.14 12.59 -24.75
CA VAL A 112 17.11 13.50 -25.91
C VAL A 112 16.38 12.81 -27.06
N GLY A 113 15.34 13.48 -27.59
CA GLY A 113 14.49 12.95 -28.66
C GLY A 113 13.51 11.85 -28.24
N GLN A 114 13.36 11.57 -26.94
CA GLN A 114 12.31 10.68 -26.41
C GLN A 114 11.17 11.49 -25.81
N SER A 115 9.98 10.89 -25.80
CA SER A 115 8.80 11.44 -25.14
C SER A 115 8.32 10.50 -24.04
N VAL A 116 7.81 11.08 -22.95
CA VAL A 116 7.22 10.32 -21.84
C VAL A 116 5.88 9.73 -22.30
N LYS A 117 5.63 8.46 -21.95
CA LYS A 117 4.41 7.73 -22.33
C LYS A 117 3.13 8.33 -21.71
N GLY A 118 3.25 9.02 -20.57
CA GLY A 118 2.14 9.48 -19.75
C GLY A 118 1.45 8.35 -18.98
N HIS A 119 0.74 8.65 -17.91
CA HIS A 119 -0.04 7.66 -17.15
C HIS A 119 -1.31 7.23 -17.90
N ILE A 120 -1.92 6.10 -17.51
CA ILE A 120 -3.14 5.60 -18.16
C ILE A 120 -4.28 6.64 -18.09
N HIS A 121 -4.42 7.32 -16.95
CA HIS A 121 -5.47 8.32 -16.76
C HIS A 121 -5.27 9.56 -17.62
N GLU A 122 -4.03 10.04 -17.79
CA GLU A 122 -3.68 11.16 -18.67
C GLU A 122 -4.04 10.83 -20.12
N ARG A 123 -3.63 9.65 -20.60
CA ARG A 123 -3.91 9.19 -21.96
C ARG A 123 -5.40 9.01 -22.25
N GLN A 124 -6.17 8.53 -21.26
CA GLN A 124 -7.61 8.28 -21.42
C GLN A 124 -8.49 9.48 -21.07
N MET A 125 -7.92 10.55 -20.47
CA MET A 125 -8.68 11.69 -19.94
C MET A 125 -9.58 12.29 -21.02
N ILE A 126 -9.01 12.57 -22.20
CA ILE A 126 -9.73 13.21 -23.31
C ILE A 126 -10.91 12.33 -23.75
N SER A 127 -10.67 11.04 -24.00
CA SER A 127 -11.74 10.10 -24.39
C SER A 127 -12.82 9.96 -23.31
N LYS A 128 -12.44 9.90 -22.03
CA LYS A 128 -13.40 9.83 -20.91
C LYS A 128 -14.22 11.10 -20.78
N MET A 129 -13.62 12.28 -20.96
CA MET A 129 -14.34 13.56 -20.92
C MET A 129 -15.31 13.69 -22.10
N GLU A 130 -14.93 13.25 -23.29
CA GLU A 130 -15.82 13.26 -24.46
C GLU A 130 -17.03 12.34 -24.29
N LYS A 131 -16.82 11.14 -23.72
CA LYS A 131 -17.93 10.24 -23.36
C LYS A 131 -18.90 10.88 -22.37
N ARG A 132 -18.38 11.55 -21.34
CA ARG A 132 -19.20 12.29 -20.36
C ARG A 132 -19.97 13.42 -21.02
N ARG A 133 -19.31 14.21 -21.88
CA ARG A 133 -19.95 15.28 -22.65
C ARG A 133 -21.11 14.75 -23.49
N LYS A 134 -20.87 13.67 -24.26
CA LYS A 134 -21.90 13.04 -25.10
C LYS A 134 -23.08 12.51 -24.27
N ALA A 135 -22.81 11.81 -23.18
CA ALA A 135 -23.86 11.30 -22.29
C ALA A 135 -24.72 12.43 -21.71
N MET A 136 -24.10 13.55 -21.31
CA MET A 136 -24.83 14.71 -20.80
C MET A 136 -25.72 15.37 -21.87
N LEU A 137 -25.27 15.40 -23.13
CA LEU A 137 -26.08 15.90 -24.25
C LEU A 137 -27.26 14.98 -24.58
N GLU A 138 -27.08 13.66 -24.46
CA GLU A 138 -28.11 12.65 -24.74
C GLU A 138 -29.06 12.44 -23.55
N MET A 139 -28.67 12.84 -22.33
CA MET A 139 -29.43 12.66 -21.09
C MET A 139 -30.88 13.17 -21.16
N PRO A 140 -31.19 14.36 -21.70
CA PRO A 140 -32.57 14.85 -21.76
C PRO A 140 -33.49 13.97 -22.61
N GLN A 141 -32.97 13.40 -23.71
CA GLN A 141 -33.73 12.51 -24.58
C GLN A 141 -34.02 11.18 -23.88
N LEU A 142 -33.01 10.63 -23.18
CA LEU A 142 -33.13 9.41 -22.40
C LEU A 142 -34.18 9.56 -21.27
N ILE A 143 -34.14 10.67 -20.53
CA ILE A 143 -35.11 10.96 -19.45
C ILE A 143 -36.54 11.02 -20.01
N ARG A 144 -36.74 11.66 -21.17
CA ARG A 144 -38.07 11.70 -21.83
C ARG A 144 -38.53 10.29 -22.15
N ALA A 145 -37.73 9.50 -22.86
CA ALA A 145 -38.08 8.13 -23.25
C ALA A 145 -38.40 7.23 -22.04
N TRP A 146 -37.64 7.37 -20.95
CA TRP A 146 -37.87 6.63 -19.71
C TRP A 146 -39.18 7.05 -19.02
N LYS A 147 -39.45 8.36 -18.91
CA LYS A 147 -40.71 8.89 -18.35
C LYS A 147 -41.93 8.42 -19.16
N THR A 148 -41.83 8.35 -20.49
CA THR A 148 -42.94 7.84 -21.33
C THR A 148 -43.22 6.37 -21.09
N ARG A 149 -42.19 5.55 -20.81
CA ARG A 149 -42.35 4.11 -20.56
C ARG A 149 -42.96 3.79 -19.20
N LEU A 150 -42.74 4.63 -18.18
CA LEU A 150 -43.25 4.42 -16.81
C LEU A 150 -44.51 5.22 -16.48
N GLY A 151 -45.09 5.95 -17.44
CA GLY A 151 -46.44 6.48 -17.30
C GLY A 151 -46.64 7.66 -16.34
N GLY A 152 -45.61 8.42 -15.96
CA GLY A 152 -45.84 9.68 -15.22
C GLY A 152 -44.72 10.12 -14.28
N SER A 153 -44.81 11.39 -13.87
CA SER A 153 -43.82 12.15 -13.10
C SER A 153 -43.40 11.49 -11.77
N PRO A 154 -42.10 11.50 -11.40
CA PRO A 154 -41.62 11.04 -10.09
C PRO A 154 -42.17 11.83 -8.89
N PHE A 155 -42.83 12.97 -9.13
CA PHE A 155 -43.34 13.85 -8.07
C PHE A 155 -44.39 13.15 -7.19
N GLN A 156 -45.03 12.09 -7.67
CA GLN A 156 -46.05 11.35 -6.91
C GLN A 156 -45.48 10.21 -6.06
N LEU A 157 -44.18 9.89 -6.21
CA LEU A 157 -43.47 8.88 -5.42
C LEU A 157 -42.58 9.47 -4.31
N MET A 158 -42.48 10.80 -4.23
CA MET A 158 -41.57 11.50 -3.31
C MET A 158 -42.17 11.77 -1.92
N GLU A 159 -43.50 11.65 -1.75
CA GLU A 159 -44.14 11.73 -0.42
C GLU A 159 -43.85 10.52 0.48
N ALA A 160 -43.32 9.42 -0.06
CA ALA A 160 -42.91 8.24 0.72
C ALA A 160 -41.45 8.33 1.25
N SER A 161 -40.70 9.38 0.91
CA SER A 161 -39.25 9.49 1.20
C SER A 161 -38.90 10.33 2.43
N ASN A 162 -39.87 10.70 3.26
CA ASN A 162 -39.63 11.37 4.55
C ASN A 162 -39.47 10.36 5.72
N SER A 163 -38.97 9.16 5.41
CA SER A 163 -38.70 8.08 6.37
C SER A 163 -37.36 8.23 7.11
N SER A 164 -36.55 9.25 6.79
CA SER A 164 -35.34 9.60 7.55
C SER A 164 -35.60 10.50 8.77
N GLU A 165 -36.85 10.96 8.98
CA GLU A 165 -37.25 11.73 10.17
C GLU A 165 -37.63 10.83 11.37
N LEU A 166 -37.60 9.50 11.21
CA LEU A 166 -37.94 8.51 12.25
C LEU A 166 -36.74 7.90 12.97
N ALA A 167 -35.52 8.43 12.79
CA ALA A 167 -34.40 8.00 13.61
C ALA A 167 -34.61 8.53 15.04
N SER A 168 -34.86 7.62 15.98
CA SER A 168 -35.02 7.99 17.38
C SER A 168 -33.78 8.75 17.87
N HIS A 169 -33.95 9.72 18.78
CA HIS A 169 -32.81 10.43 19.38
C HIS A 169 -31.80 9.47 20.04
N TYR A 170 -32.28 8.30 20.49
CA TYR A 170 -31.46 7.19 20.98
C TYR A 170 -30.59 6.57 19.88
N GLN A 171 -31.13 6.39 18.67
CA GLN A 171 -30.43 5.84 17.51
C GLN A 171 -29.37 6.81 16.97
N VAL A 172 -29.65 8.11 16.96
CA VAL A 172 -28.70 9.16 16.51
C VAL A 172 -27.42 9.18 17.36
N LEU A 173 -27.55 8.91 18.67
CA LEU A 173 -26.42 8.86 19.60
C LEU A 173 -25.90 7.43 19.87
N ASN A 174 -26.47 6.41 19.20
CA ASN A 174 -26.18 4.99 19.43
C ASN A 174 -26.28 4.58 20.91
N LEU A 175 -27.34 5.03 21.58
CA LEU A 175 -27.66 4.70 22.97
C LEU A 175 -28.97 3.92 23.03
N THR A 176 -29.12 3.03 24.00
CA THR A 176 -30.41 2.37 24.27
C THR A 176 -31.02 2.93 25.57
N PRO A 177 -32.36 3.01 25.67
CA PRO A 177 -33.03 3.47 26.89
C PRO A 177 -32.61 2.68 28.14
N ALA A 178 -32.42 1.36 28.00
CA ALA A 178 -32.01 0.48 29.10
C ALA A 178 -30.63 0.81 29.71
N ILE A 179 -29.67 1.26 28.88
CA ILE A 179 -28.33 1.66 29.35
C ILE A 179 -28.40 2.96 30.17
N LEU A 180 -29.38 3.82 29.89
CA LEU A 180 -29.52 5.11 30.55
C LEU A 180 -30.39 5.05 31.82
N ASP A 181 -31.23 4.01 31.97
CA ASP A 181 -32.06 3.79 33.17
C ASP A 181 -31.32 3.03 34.28
N THR A 182 -30.27 2.28 33.93
CA THR A 182 -29.46 1.52 34.89
C THR A 182 -28.37 2.37 35.57
N GLN A 183 -28.11 3.58 35.07
CA GLN A 183 -27.04 4.45 35.55
C GLN A 183 -27.59 5.58 36.43
N HIS A 184 -27.00 5.79 37.60
CA HIS A 184 -27.38 6.86 38.52
C HIS A 184 -26.99 8.28 37.98
N ASP A 185 -26.02 8.36 37.06
CA ASP A 185 -25.67 9.61 36.36
C ASP A 185 -25.41 9.36 34.86
N PRO A 186 -26.44 9.44 33.99
CA PRO A 186 -26.32 9.19 32.56
C PRO A 186 -25.63 10.34 31.79
N SER A 187 -25.37 11.49 32.42
CA SER A 187 -24.92 12.70 31.73
C SER A 187 -23.52 12.59 31.13
N ALA A 188 -22.60 11.89 31.81
CA ALA A 188 -21.25 11.64 31.33
C ALA A 188 -21.23 10.72 30.10
N LEU A 189 -22.12 9.71 30.11
CA LEU A 189 -22.27 8.76 29.01
C LEU A 189 -22.84 9.42 27.76
N ILE A 190 -23.87 10.26 27.93
CA ILE A 190 -24.50 11.02 26.84
C ILE A 190 -23.50 12.01 26.21
N LYS A 191 -22.68 12.70 27.02
CA LYS A 191 -21.61 13.59 26.52
C LYS A 191 -20.55 12.84 25.72
N LYS A 192 -20.14 11.65 26.18
CA LYS A 192 -19.19 10.79 25.47
C LYS A 192 -19.75 10.30 24.13
N ALA A 193 -21.05 9.95 24.10
CA ALA A 193 -21.75 9.54 22.88
C ALA A 193 -21.89 10.70 21.87
N TYR A 194 -22.23 11.89 22.34
CA TYR A 194 -22.28 13.11 21.50
C TYR A 194 -20.94 13.42 20.85
N HIS A 195 -19.86 13.38 21.62
CA HIS A 195 -18.51 13.61 21.09
C HIS A 195 -18.11 12.57 20.04
N ARG A 196 -18.45 11.29 20.26
CA ARG A 196 -18.24 10.22 19.27
C ARG A 196 -19.05 10.45 17.99
N ALA A 197 -20.32 10.83 18.11
CA ALA A 197 -21.20 11.05 16.97
C ALA A 197 -20.74 12.23 16.08
N LEU A 198 -20.27 13.32 16.70
CA LEU A 198 -19.70 14.46 15.98
C LEU A 198 -18.40 14.09 15.23
N LEU A 199 -17.51 13.34 15.88
CA LEU A 199 -16.24 12.91 15.26
C LEU A 199 -16.43 11.91 14.11
N GLN A 200 -17.52 11.15 14.12
CA GLN A 200 -17.88 10.21 13.05
C GLN A 200 -18.58 10.92 11.87
N ASN A 201 -19.36 11.96 12.13
CA ASN A 201 -20.17 12.66 11.12
C ASN A 201 -19.63 14.06 10.77
N HIS A 202 -18.37 14.36 11.08
CA HIS A 202 -17.76 15.66 10.76
C HIS A 202 -17.53 15.81 9.24
N PRO A 203 -17.92 16.95 8.62
CA PRO A 203 -17.85 17.15 7.16
C PRO A 203 -16.42 17.21 6.60
N ASP A 204 -15.43 17.50 7.46
CA ASP A 204 -14.01 17.52 7.07
C ASP A 204 -13.48 16.10 6.77
N LYS A 205 -14.01 15.06 7.45
CA LYS A 205 -13.70 13.65 7.14
C LYS A 205 -14.42 13.14 5.88
N ALA A 206 -15.54 13.74 5.51
CA ALA A 206 -16.22 13.43 4.25
C ALA A 206 -15.48 14.00 3.02
N SER A 207 -14.64 15.02 3.24
CA SER A 207 -13.90 15.72 2.19
C SER A 207 -12.53 15.11 1.88
N SER A 208 -12.01 14.23 2.75
CA SER A 208 -10.64 13.68 2.68
C SER A 208 -10.56 12.15 2.47
N ALA A 209 -11.55 11.52 1.85
CA ALA A 209 -11.53 10.07 1.57
C ALA A 209 -10.98 9.75 0.16
N PRO A 210 -9.98 8.85 0.02
CA PRO A 210 -9.53 8.38 -1.28
C PRO A 210 -10.58 7.46 -1.92
N ARG A 211 -10.71 7.55 -3.25
CA ARG A 211 -11.62 6.73 -4.05
C ARG A 211 -11.25 5.25 -3.95
N GLY A 212 -12.00 4.49 -3.16
CA GLY A 212 -11.89 3.03 -3.15
C GLY A 212 -12.15 2.42 -1.79
N THR A 213 -13.34 2.61 -1.23
CA THR A 213 -14.01 1.74 -0.25
C THR A 213 -15.38 2.37 0.00
N SER A 214 -16.41 1.55 0.06
CA SER A 214 -17.80 1.95 0.28
C SER A 214 -17.97 2.57 1.67
N SER A 215 -17.72 3.87 1.80
CA SER A 215 -18.16 4.64 2.96
C SER A 215 -19.67 4.82 2.86
N SER A 216 -20.40 4.27 3.82
CA SER A 216 -21.78 4.66 4.09
C SER A 216 -21.85 6.20 4.19
N PRO A 217 -22.90 6.84 3.63
CA PRO A 217 -23.07 8.28 3.75
C PRO A 217 -23.15 8.64 5.25
N SER A 218 -22.64 9.82 5.63
CA SER A 218 -22.85 10.40 6.96
C SER A 218 -24.32 10.23 7.34
N THR A 219 -24.62 9.34 8.28
CA THR A 219 -26.00 8.87 8.50
C THR A 219 -26.85 9.95 9.16
N TYR A 220 -26.22 10.89 9.86
CA TYR A 220 -26.88 11.96 10.59
C TYR A 220 -26.17 13.30 10.41
N THR A 221 -26.95 14.38 10.32
CA THR A 221 -26.40 15.75 10.24
C THR A 221 -25.96 16.24 11.62
N ILE A 222 -25.05 17.22 11.66
CA ILE A 222 -24.59 17.84 12.92
C ILE A 222 -25.78 18.41 13.71
N ASP A 223 -26.77 18.96 13.02
CA ASP A 223 -27.98 19.51 13.64
C ASP A 223 -28.83 18.41 14.31
N GLN A 224 -28.95 17.23 13.70
CA GLN A 224 -29.65 16.08 14.29
C GLN A 224 -28.93 15.57 15.55
N ILE A 225 -27.61 15.48 15.51
CA ILE A 225 -26.78 15.05 16.65
C ILE A 225 -26.90 16.04 17.82
N THR A 226 -26.90 17.34 17.52
CA THR A 226 -27.05 18.39 18.52
C THR A 226 -28.44 18.37 19.14
N ARG A 227 -29.51 18.19 18.35
CA ARG A 227 -30.88 18.04 18.85
C ARG A 227 -31.01 16.81 19.77
N ALA A 228 -30.48 15.65 19.36
CA ALA A 228 -30.50 14.44 20.18
C ALA A 228 -29.81 14.62 21.53
N PHE A 229 -28.65 15.31 21.55
CA PHE A 229 -27.95 15.61 22.79
C PHE A 229 -28.76 16.53 23.70
N THR A 230 -29.36 17.60 23.17
CA THR A 230 -30.16 18.54 23.97
C THR A 230 -31.32 17.84 24.67
N VAL A 231 -32.07 17.01 23.93
CA VAL A 231 -33.23 16.28 24.44
C VAL A 231 -32.84 15.20 25.46
N LEU A 232 -31.81 14.38 25.17
CA LEU A 232 -31.40 13.31 26.08
C LEU A 232 -30.64 13.80 27.31
N SER A 233 -29.95 14.94 27.24
CA SER A 233 -29.14 15.48 28.34
C SER A 233 -29.95 16.00 29.52
N SER A 234 -31.20 16.42 29.29
CA SER A 234 -32.07 16.93 30.36
C SER A 234 -33.13 15.87 30.76
N PRO A 235 -33.22 15.51 32.05
CA PRO A 235 -34.16 14.47 32.50
C PRO A 235 -35.62 14.77 32.16
N GLN A 236 -36.03 16.05 32.20
CA GLN A 236 -37.39 16.47 31.88
C GLN A 236 -37.72 16.33 30.39
N GLN A 237 -36.82 16.71 29.48
CA GLN A 237 -37.07 16.59 28.03
C GLN A 237 -36.96 15.14 27.56
N ARG A 238 -36.06 14.36 28.17
CA ARG A 238 -35.97 12.92 27.94
C ARG A 238 -37.27 12.22 28.32
N ALA A 239 -37.81 12.49 29.52
CA ALA A 239 -39.07 11.91 29.96
C ALA A 239 -40.24 12.29 29.03
N ALA A 240 -40.32 13.55 28.60
CA ALA A 240 -41.33 14.00 27.63
C ALA A 240 -41.18 13.28 26.28
N TYR A 241 -39.95 13.11 25.79
CA TYR A 241 -39.68 12.37 24.57
C TYR A 241 -40.05 10.88 24.70
N ASP A 242 -39.71 10.23 25.81
CA ASP A 242 -40.06 8.83 26.08
C ASP A 242 -41.57 8.62 26.14
N THR A 243 -42.32 9.58 26.71
CA THR A 243 -43.79 9.55 26.67
C THR A 243 -44.33 9.69 25.25
N SER A 244 -43.73 10.54 24.42
CA SER A 244 -44.14 10.70 23.01
C SER A 244 -43.84 9.46 22.17
N LEU A 245 -42.70 8.78 22.41
CA LEU A 245 -42.32 7.57 21.70
C LEU A 245 -43.28 6.42 22.03
N ARG A 246 -43.68 6.29 23.31
CA ARG A 246 -44.66 5.28 23.74
C ARG A 246 -46.04 5.49 23.10
N LEU A 247 -46.49 6.75 22.97
CA LEU A 247 -47.75 7.09 22.30
C LEU A 247 -47.72 6.81 20.79
N GLN A 248 -46.55 6.98 20.15
CA GLN A 248 -46.37 6.68 18.73
C GLN A 248 -46.32 5.18 18.45
N THR A 249 -45.68 4.39 19.32
CA THR A 249 -45.59 2.92 19.14
C THR A 249 -46.90 2.19 19.41
N THR A 250 -47.84 2.79 20.16
CA THR A 250 -49.18 2.22 20.39
C THR A 250 -50.17 2.50 19.24
N GLY A 251 -49.77 3.30 18.24
CA GLY A 251 -50.61 3.65 17.09
C GLY A 251 -50.45 2.75 15.87
N ASP A 252 -49.54 1.77 15.90
CA ASP A 252 -49.16 0.96 14.74
C ASP A 252 -49.33 -0.54 15.03
N GLU A 253 -50.55 -0.95 15.38
CA GLU A 253 -50.95 -2.36 15.38
C GLU A 253 -51.40 -2.78 13.99
N SER A 254 -50.43 -3.06 13.10
CA SER A 254 -50.64 -4.00 12.00
C SER A 254 -49.33 -4.51 11.41
N GLY A 255 -48.95 -5.75 11.76
CA GLY A 255 -48.26 -6.66 10.83
C GLY A 255 -46.79 -7.04 11.11
N ALA A 256 -46.64 -8.28 11.60
CA ALA A 256 -45.58 -9.25 11.31
C ALA A 256 -44.17 -9.13 11.94
N PRO A 257 -43.62 -10.25 12.46
CA PRO A 257 -42.30 -10.32 13.09
C PRO A 257 -41.22 -10.63 12.05
N GLY A 258 -40.15 -9.83 11.99
CA GLY A 258 -39.03 -10.17 11.12
C GLY A 258 -38.21 -8.96 10.71
N SER A 259 -37.47 -8.38 11.65
CA SER A 259 -36.32 -7.56 11.26
C SER A 259 -35.24 -7.71 12.33
N LEU A 260 -34.54 -8.83 12.25
CA LEU A 260 -33.24 -9.02 12.89
C LEU A 260 -32.29 -8.03 12.19
N ALA A 261 -32.26 -6.80 12.69
CA ALA A 261 -31.42 -5.74 12.17
C ALA A 261 -29.97 -6.23 12.17
N THR A 262 -29.44 -6.37 10.95
CA THR A 262 -28.09 -6.78 10.61
C THR A 262 -27.10 -5.93 11.40
N LYS A 263 -26.55 -6.54 12.47
CA LYS A 263 -25.46 -6.01 13.28
C LYS A 263 -24.32 -5.61 12.35
N PHE A 264 -24.04 -4.32 12.30
CA PHE A 264 -22.98 -3.72 11.51
C PHE A 264 -21.61 -4.30 11.92
N GLN A 265 -21.05 -5.18 11.08
CA GLN A 265 -19.76 -5.84 11.27
C GLN A 265 -18.63 -4.84 10.98
N THR A 266 -17.85 -4.47 11.99
CA THR A 266 -16.73 -3.51 11.83
C THR A 266 -15.40 -4.21 12.03
N GLY A 267 -14.51 -4.14 11.04
CA GLY A 267 -13.12 -4.62 11.15
C GLY A 267 -13.02 -6.14 11.29
N VAL A 268 -13.09 -6.83 10.14
CA VAL A 268 -12.85 -8.28 10.04
C VAL A 268 -11.36 -8.51 9.84
N GLU A 269 -10.73 -9.30 10.70
CA GLU A 269 -9.36 -9.79 10.56
C GLU A 269 -9.38 -11.27 10.16
N ASN A 270 -8.68 -11.64 9.09
CA ASN A 270 -8.64 -13.02 8.60
C ASN A 270 -7.40 -13.72 9.18
N VAL A 271 -7.58 -14.89 9.78
CA VAL A 271 -6.53 -15.68 10.43
C VAL A 271 -6.75 -17.17 10.14
N ASP A 272 -5.67 -17.92 9.93
CA ASP A 272 -5.74 -19.36 9.74
C ASP A 272 -5.85 -20.08 11.11
N LEU A 273 -6.57 -21.20 11.17
CA LEU A 273 -6.76 -21.94 12.44
C LEU A 273 -5.44 -22.39 13.09
N ASP A 274 -4.42 -22.69 12.29
CA ASP A 274 -3.08 -23.09 12.75
C ASP A 274 -2.31 -21.97 13.47
N ASP A 275 -2.70 -20.71 13.28
CA ASP A 275 -2.08 -19.54 13.91
C ASP A 275 -2.76 -19.15 15.25
N LEU A 276 -3.80 -19.89 15.67
CA LEU A 276 -4.56 -19.62 16.89
C LEU A 276 -4.06 -20.44 18.08
N GLU A 277 -4.07 -19.83 19.26
CA GLU A 277 -3.69 -20.50 20.50
C GLU A 277 -4.81 -21.46 20.94
N PHE A 278 -4.46 -22.73 21.20
CA PHE A 278 -5.39 -23.75 21.65
C PHE A 278 -5.23 -24.03 23.15
N ASP A 279 -6.33 -23.98 23.90
CA ASP A 279 -6.39 -24.32 25.32
C ASP A 279 -6.79 -25.80 25.49
N GLU A 280 -5.80 -26.66 25.74
CA GLU A 280 -6.00 -28.11 25.92
C GLU A 280 -6.94 -28.46 27.09
N THR A 281 -7.10 -27.57 28.08
CA THR A 281 -7.96 -27.84 29.24
C THR A 281 -9.43 -27.60 28.97
N GLY A 282 -9.74 -26.74 27.99
CA GLY A 282 -11.10 -26.32 27.65
C GLY A 282 -11.55 -26.72 26.26
N GLU A 283 -10.67 -27.33 25.44
CA GLU A 283 -10.89 -27.68 24.03
C GLU A 283 -11.38 -26.48 23.20
N ARG A 284 -10.72 -25.33 23.37
CA ARG A 284 -11.12 -24.07 22.73
C ARG A 284 -9.93 -23.31 22.14
N TRP A 285 -10.15 -22.73 20.98
CA TRP A 285 -9.23 -21.76 20.38
C TRP A 285 -9.50 -20.38 20.93
N TYR A 286 -8.45 -19.61 21.16
CA TYR A 286 -8.56 -18.23 21.58
C TYR A 286 -7.49 -17.33 20.97
N ARG A 287 -7.78 -16.03 20.94
CA ARG A 287 -6.83 -15.00 20.53
C ARG A 287 -7.09 -13.68 21.22
N SER A 288 -6.02 -12.94 21.48
CA SER A 288 -6.11 -11.58 21.98
C SER A 288 -6.67 -10.63 20.92
N CYS A 289 -7.46 -9.66 21.36
CA CYS A 289 -8.07 -8.66 20.50
C CYS A 289 -7.36 -7.32 20.64
N ARG A 290 -7.35 -6.53 19.56
CA ARG A 290 -6.75 -5.18 19.51
C ARG A 290 -7.38 -4.19 20.49
N CYS A 291 -8.51 -4.53 21.11
CA CYS A 291 -9.12 -3.77 22.19
C CYS A 291 -8.41 -3.93 23.55
N GLY A 292 -7.48 -4.89 23.66
CA GLY A 292 -6.74 -5.18 24.89
C GLY A 292 -7.31 -6.32 25.74
N ASN A 293 -8.30 -7.08 25.26
CA ASN A 293 -8.72 -8.33 25.89
C ASN A 293 -7.85 -9.49 25.37
N ASP A 294 -7.16 -10.18 26.27
CA ASP A 294 -6.27 -11.30 25.96
C ASP A 294 -7.01 -12.55 25.44
N ARG A 295 -8.28 -12.73 25.80
CA ARG A 295 -9.16 -13.81 25.30
C ARG A 295 -10.38 -13.22 24.60
N GLY A 296 -10.14 -12.27 23.70
CA GLY A 296 -11.18 -11.50 23.03
C GLY A 296 -11.99 -12.32 22.03
N TYR A 297 -11.37 -13.28 21.34
CA TYR A 297 -12.03 -14.24 20.45
C TYR A 297 -11.91 -15.64 21.04
N LEU A 298 -13.01 -16.37 21.11
CA LEU A 298 -13.06 -17.70 21.75
C LEU A 298 -14.17 -18.54 21.11
N PHE A 299 -13.82 -19.74 20.64
CA PHE A 299 -14.73 -20.69 19.99
C PHE A 299 -14.21 -22.13 20.14
N GLY A 300 -15.09 -23.13 19.98
CA GLY A 300 -14.77 -24.55 20.16
C GLY A 300 -15.00 -25.38 18.90
N GLU A 301 -14.75 -26.69 19.01
CA GLU A 301 -14.82 -27.60 17.84
C GLU A 301 -16.24 -27.70 17.30
N ALA A 302 -17.25 -27.66 18.18
CA ALA A 302 -18.65 -27.67 17.79
C ALA A 302 -19.02 -26.51 16.85
N ASP A 303 -18.41 -25.33 17.04
CA ASP A 303 -18.67 -24.15 16.21
C ASP A 303 -18.04 -24.31 14.82
N LEU A 304 -16.88 -24.98 14.72
CA LEU A 304 -16.20 -25.27 13.46
C LEU A 304 -16.93 -26.34 12.64
N VAL A 305 -17.48 -27.37 13.31
CA VAL A 305 -18.24 -28.45 12.65
C VAL A 305 -19.50 -27.90 11.98
N GLU A 306 -20.17 -26.91 12.58
CA GLU A 306 -21.39 -26.30 12.01
C GLU A 306 -21.12 -25.58 10.68
N VAL A 307 -19.94 -24.99 10.53
CA VAL A 307 -19.52 -24.27 9.31
C VAL A 307 -18.47 -25.03 8.49
N GLY A 308 -18.34 -26.34 8.74
CA GLY A 308 -17.30 -27.19 8.15
C GLY A 308 -17.29 -27.21 6.62
N ASP A 309 -18.46 -27.13 5.99
CA ASP A 309 -18.62 -27.09 4.53
C ASP A 309 -18.17 -25.75 3.91
N GLU A 310 -18.21 -24.66 4.68
CA GLU A 310 -17.80 -23.32 4.23
C GLU A 310 -16.30 -23.08 4.42
N GLY A 311 -15.67 -23.75 5.39
CA GLY A 311 -14.24 -23.61 5.70
C GLY A 311 -13.84 -22.26 6.30
N GLU A 312 -14.83 -21.46 6.72
CA GLU A 312 -14.65 -20.14 7.33
C GLU A 312 -15.60 -19.96 8.53
N LEU A 313 -15.06 -19.56 9.68
CA LEU A 313 -15.82 -19.28 10.90
C LEU A 313 -15.70 -17.81 11.32
N MET A 314 -16.83 -17.12 11.43
CA MET A 314 -16.89 -15.72 11.85
C MET A 314 -17.15 -15.55 13.35
N VAL A 315 -16.15 -15.09 14.09
CA VAL A 315 -16.19 -14.93 15.55
C VAL A 315 -16.13 -13.47 15.96
N GLY A 316 -17.14 -13.01 16.71
CA GLY A 316 -17.15 -11.67 17.28
C GLY A 316 -16.33 -11.58 18.56
N CYS A 317 -15.68 -10.43 18.79
CA CYS A 317 -15.00 -10.21 20.07
C CYS A 317 -16.01 -10.03 21.22
N SER A 318 -15.75 -10.63 22.39
CA SER A 318 -16.64 -10.52 23.56
C SER A 318 -16.77 -9.09 24.11
N ASP A 319 -15.73 -8.26 23.96
CA ASP A 319 -15.66 -6.92 24.58
C ASP A 319 -15.69 -5.76 23.58
N CYS A 320 -15.74 -6.03 22.27
CA CYS A 320 -15.80 -4.98 21.26
C CYS A 320 -16.55 -5.43 19.99
N SER A 321 -16.65 -4.54 19.00
CA SER A 321 -17.38 -4.81 17.75
C SER A 321 -16.52 -5.40 16.63
N LEU A 322 -15.28 -5.82 16.95
CA LEU A 322 -14.37 -6.44 16.00
C LEU A 322 -14.76 -7.90 15.74
N TRP A 323 -14.45 -8.36 14.53
CA TRP A 323 -14.75 -9.71 14.07
C TRP A 323 -13.47 -10.37 13.57
N LEU A 324 -13.37 -11.68 13.78
CA LEU A 324 -12.29 -12.54 13.31
C LEU A 324 -12.89 -13.53 12.33
N ASN A 325 -12.38 -13.60 11.10
CA ASN A 325 -12.70 -14.67 10.16
C ASN A 325 -11.61 -15.74 10.26
N VAL A 326 -11.99 -16.94 10.68
CA VAL A 326 -11.06 -18.05 10.88
C VAL A 326 -11.19 -19.01 9.71
N HIS A 327 -10.12 -19.18 8.94
CA HIS A 327 -10.09 -20.14 7.83
C HIS A 327 -9.56 -21.49 8.31
N PHE A 328 -10.22 -22.58 7.92
CA PHE A 328 -9.82 -23.95 8.24
C PHE A 328 -10.22 -24.93 7.14
N ALA A 329 -9.56 -26.08 7.09
CA ALA A 329 -9.88 -27.15 6.17
C ALA A 329 -10.05 -28.47 6.93
N ILE A 330 -11.16 -29.16 6.70
CA ILE A 330 -11.39 -30.50 7.25
C ILE A 330 -10.65 -31.49 6.35
N ILE A 331 -9.74 -32.27 6.93
CA ILE A 331 -9.06 -33.36 6.24
C ILE A 331 -9.83 -34.64 6.58
N GLU A 332 -10.46 -35.27 5.59
CA GLU A 332 -11.08 -36.59 5.75
C GLU A 332 -9.96 -37.64 5.91
N ASP A 333 -10.06 -38.47 6.94
CA ASP A 333 -9.00 -39.42 7.35
C ASP A 333 -8.70 -40.54 6.33
N ASP A 334 -9.35 -40.57 5.16
CA ASP A 334 -9.08 -41.55 4.10
C ASP A 334 -7.73 -41.34 3.37
N ASP A 335 -7.09 -40.18 3.51
CA ASP A 335 -5.83 -39.85 2.82
C ASP A 335 -4.55 -40.10 3.66
N PHE A 336 -4.67 -40.46 4.94
CA PHE A 336 -3.51 -40.67 5.81
C PHE A 336 -2.86 -42.07 5.71
N GLU A 337 -3.52 -43.07 5.14
CA GLU A 337 -2.90 -44.38 4.86
C GLU A 337 -1.96 -44.36 3.64
N SER A 338 -2.14 -43.42 2.71
CA SER A 338 -1.37 -43.36 1.46
C SER A 338 -0.02 -42.63 1.56
N LYS A 339 0.20 -41.81 2.59
CA LYS A 339 1.46 -41.05 2.80
C LYS A 339 2.38 -41.62 3.89
N ARG A 340 2.00 -42.73 4.53
CA ARG A 340 2.87 -43.45 5.48
C ARG A 340 3.60 -44.66 4.84
N ASN A 341 3.35 -44.94 3.56
CA ASN A 341 3.98 -46.01 2.76
C ASN A 341 4.70 -45.48 1.50
N LEU A 342 5.36 -44.33 1.60
CA LEU A 342 6.30 -43.83 0.59
C LEU A 342 7.62 -43.41 1.24
#